data_AF-X0VWB4-F1
#
_entry.id   AF-X0VWB4-F1
#
_cell.length_a   1.000
_cell.length_b   1.000
_cell.length_c   1.000
_cell.angle_alpha   90.00
_cell.angle_beta   90.00
_cell.angle_gamma   90.00
#
_symmetry.space_group_name_H-M   'P 1'
#
loop_
_entity.id
_entity.type
_entity.pdbx_description
1 polymer ?
#
loop_
_entity_poly.entity_id
_entity_poly.type
_entity_poly.pdbx_seq_one_letter_code
_entity_poly.pdbx_strand_id
1 'polypeptide(L)'
;MRIDKESLLPGSEEHVIRLKPLTVIRGTVTDIESDEPVDNFHIIEGVFWSGRDEVWWNRGDSMQFTSERYEIRLDDQRPGSQIRVEADGYQPAVSERF
;
A
#
# COMPACT_ATOMS: atom_id res chain seq x y z
N MET A 1 -0.21 -8.72 12.29
CA MET A 1 -0.42 -9.73 13.37
C MET A 1 0.93 -10.25 13.79
N ARG A 2 1.20 -10.36 15.09
CA ARG A 2 2.52 -10.71 15.62
C ARG A 2 2.44 -12.07 16.30
N ILE A 3 2.98 -13.11 15.66
CA ILE A 3 2.98 -14.49 16.18
C ILE A 3 3.92 -14.61 17.39
N ASP A 4 4.93 -13.74 17.49
CA ASP A 4 5.86 -13.64 18.63
C ASP A 4 5.20 -13.19 19.94
N LYS A 5 3.92 -12.76 19.90
CA LYS A 5 3.13 -12.46 21.11
C LYS A 5 2.25 -13.63 21.56
N GLU A 6 2.13 -14.70 20.77
CA GLU A 6 1.37 -15.89 21.13
C GLU A 6 2.32 -16.92 21.77
N SER A 7 1.94 -17.48 22.92
CA SER A 7 2.74 -18.50 23.60
C SER A 7 2.53 -19.86 22.94
N LEU A 8 3.34 -20.17 21.93
CA LEU A 8 3.34 -21.45 21.23
C LEU A 8 4.09 -22.52 22.03
N LEU A 9 3.48 -23.02 23.11
CA LEU A 9 4.05 -24.10 23.92
C LEU A 9 3.62 -25.48 23.39
N PRO A 10 4.47 -26.51 23.48
CA PRO A 10 4.08 -27.88 23.17
C PRO A 10 2.93 -28.33 24.08
N GLY A 11 1.87 -28.88 23.49
CA GLY A 11 0.68 -29.33 24.23
C GLY A 11 -0.16 -30.29 23.40
N SER A 12 -1.16 -30.90 24.04
CA SER A 12 -2.12 -31.79 23.39
C SER A 12 -3.20 -31.05 22.59
N GLU A 13 -3.29 -29.73 22.72
CA GLU A 13 -4.24 -28.88 22.00
C GLU A 13 -3.60 -28.30 20.73
N GLU A 14 -4.37 -28.23 19.65
CA GLU A 14 -3.93 -27.63 18.39
C GLU A 14 -3.88 -26.10 18.51
N HIS A 15 -2.75 -25.51 18.10
CA HIS A 15 -2.60 -24.06 18.01
C HIS A 15 -3.26 -23.54 16.72
N VAL A 16 -4.39 -22.82 16.85
CA VAL A 16 -5.09 -22.23 15.70
C VAL A 16 -4.62 -20.78 15.49
N ILE A 17 -3.82 -20.56 14.44
CA ILE A 17 -3.34 -19.23 14.05
C ILE A 17 -4.25 -18.65 12.94
N ARG A 18 -4.92 -17.53 13.22
CA ARG A 18 -5.84 -16.87 12.26
C ARG A 18 -5.19 -15.65 11.61
N LEU A 19 -4.80 -15.77 10.35
CA LEU A 19 -4.21 -14.65 9.61
C LEU A 19 -5.29 -13.64 9.17
N LYS A 20 -4.95 -12.35 9.21
CA LYS A 20 -5.72 -11.32 8.51
C LYS A 20 -5.29 -11.30 7.04
N PRO A 21 -6.22 -11.17 6.08
CA PRO A 21 -5.85 -11.00 4.68
C PRO A 21 -5.03 -9.71 4.52
N LEU A 22 -4.14 -9.71 3.52
CA LEU A 22 -3.43 -8.51 3.11
C LEU A 22 -4.42 -7.47 2.60
N THR A 23 -4.13 -6.20 2.89
CA THR A 23 -4.84 -5.11 2.24
C THR A 23 -4.35 -5.01 0.80
N VAL A 24 -5.28 -5.07 -0.14
CA VAL A 24 -4.99 -4.99 -1.58
C VAL A 24 -5.69 -3.77 -2.15
N ILE A 25 -4.94 -2.88 -2.78
CA ILE A 25 -5.47 -1.68 -3.42
C ILE A 25 -5.33 -1.87 -4.93
N ARG A 26 -6.45 -1.66 -5.63
CA ARG A 26 -6.54 -1.77 -7.08
C ARG A 26 -7.13 -0.49 -7.65
N GLY A 27 -6.65 -0.10 -8.82
CA GLY A 27 -7.20 1.05 -9.52
C GLY A 27 -6.65 1.18 -10.93
N THR A 28 -7.04 2.27 -11.56
CA THR A 28 -6.54 2.73 -12.86
C THR A 28 -6.02 4.15 -12.69
N VAL A 29 -5.18 4.59 -13.62
CA VAL A 29 -4.72 5.98 -13.72
C VAL A 29 -5.21 6.51 -15.06
N THR A 30 -5.93 7.63 -15.05
CA THR A 30 -6.44 8.29 -16.26
C THR A 30 -6.02 9.75 -16.28
N ASP A 31 -5.87 10.30 -17.48
CA ASP A 31 -5.70 11.74 -17.67
C ASP A 31 -7.01 12.47 -17.36
N ILE A 32 -6.95 13.59 -16.63
CA ILE A 32 -8.15 14.29 -16.14
C ILE A 32 -8.90 15.04 -17.26
N GLU A 33 -8.22 15.42 -18.34
CA GLU A 33 -8.81 16.18 -19.45
C GLU A 33 -9.37 15.25 -20.53
N SER A 34 -8.64 14.18 -20.88
CA SER A 34 -9.01 13.24 -21.95
C SER A 34 -9.74 11.99 -21.45
N ASP A 35 -9.66 11.66 -20.16
CA ASP A 35 -10.09 10.39 -19.56
C ASP A 35 -9.38 9.15 -20.16
N GLU A 36 -8.31 9.36 -20.91
CA GLU A 36 -7.51 8.27 -21.47
C GLU A 36 -6.64 7.61 -20.39
N PRO A 37 -6.40 6.29 -20.47
CA PRO A 37 -5.51 5.61 -19.54
C PRO A 37 -4.06 6.12 -19.61
N VAL A 38 -3.43 6.25 -18.44
CA VAL A 38 -2.00 6.50 -18.31
C VAL A 38 -1.33 5.19 -17.95
N ASP A 39 -0.61 4.60 -18.91
CA ASP A 39 -0.07 3.25 -18.73
C ASP A 39 1.30 3.20 -18.05
N ASN A 40 2.09 4.27 -18.09
CA ASN A 40 3.43 4.32 -17.49
C ASN A 40 3.46 5.29 -16.31
N PHE A 41 3.50 4.74 -15.10
CA PHE A 41 3.49 5.51 -13.87
C PHE A 41 4.19 4.75 -12.73
N HIS A 42 4.49 5.49 -11.66
CA HIS A 42 5.03 4.97 -10.42
C HIS A 42 4.01 5.15 -9.30
N ILE A 43 3.88 4.14 -8.45
CA ILE A 43 3.21 4.24 -7.16
C ILE A 43 4.26 4.28 -6.06
N ILE A 44 4.14 5.26 -5.18
CA ILE A 44 4.98 5.45 -4.00
C ILE A 44 4.08 5.34 -2.77
N GLU A 45 4.43 4.44 -1.86
CA GLU A 45 3.69 4.27 -0.62
C GLU A 45 4.05 5.38 0.38
N GLY A 46 3.02 5.99 0.96
CA GLY A 46 3.11 6.94 2.06
C GLY A 46 2.70 6.27 3.38
N VAL A 47 3.50 6.48 4.41
CA VAL A 47 3.34 5.82 5.72
C VAL A 47 3.17 6.85 6.83
N PHE A 48 2.16 6.65 7.67
CA PHE A 48 2.04 7.37 8.93
C PHE A 48 2.61 6.54 10.07
N TRP A 49 3.62 7.08 10.75
CA TRP A 49 4.21 6.44 11.93
C TRP A 49 3.43 6.81 13.19
N SER A 50 3.44 5.91 14.18
CA SER A 50 2.75 6.16 15.46
C SER A 50 3.28 7.44 16.12
N GLY A 51 2.37 8.34 16.48
CA GLY A 51 2.71 9.64 17.08
C GLY A 51 3.24 10.68 16.10
N ARG A 52 3.10 10.47 14.79
CA ARG A 52 3.40 11.46 13.75
C ARG A 52 2.22 11.64 12.81
N ASP A 53 1.92 12.90 12.50
CA ASP A 53 0.88 13.26 11.52
C ASP A 53 1.47 13.51 10.12
N GLU A 54 2.79 13.53 9.97
CA GLU A 54 3.45 13.61 8.67
C GLU A 54 3.55 12.24 7.99
N VAL A 55 3.27 12.22 6.70
CA VAL A 55 3.48 11.07 5.83
C VAL A 55 4.96 10.95 5.49
N TRP A 56 5.49 9.73 5.62
CA TRP A 56 6.81 9.35 5.13
C TRP A 56 6.68 8.61 3.80
N TRP A 57 7.27 9.16 2.73
CA TRP A 57 7.21 8.56 1.40
C TRP A 57 8.35 7.58 1.18
N ASN A 58 8.00 6.31 0.93
CA ASN A 58 8.98 5.27 0.65
C ASN A 58 9.44 5.29 -0.81
N ARG A 59 10.25 6.30 -1.15
CA ARG A 59 10.75 6.48 -2.53
C ARG A 59 11.72 5.39 -2.99
N GLY A 60 12.36 4.68 -2.06
CA GLY A 60 13.28 3.58 -2.37
C GLY A 60 12.58 2.35 -2.93
N ASP A 61 11.32 2.14 -2.53
CA ASP A 61 10.49 1.00 -2.93
C ASP A 61 9.35 1.45 -3.87
N SER A 62 9.61 2.43 -4.74
CA SER A 62 8.62 2.84 -5.74
C SER A 62 8.33 1.69 -6.70
N MET A 63 7.06 1.52 -7.03
CA MET A 63 6.60 0.45 -7.92
C MET A 63 6.25 1.04 -9.28
N GLN A 64 6.97 0.63 -10.31
CA GLN A 64 6.64 1.01 -11.69
C GLN A 64 5.54 0.11 -12.25
N PHE A 65 4.58 0.72 -12.94
CA PHE A 65 3.53 0.04 -13.69
C PHE A 65 3.59 0.47 -15.15
N THR A 66 3.39 -0.50 -16.05
CA THR A 66 3.26 -0.34 -17.51
C THR A 66 1.93 -0.91 -18.00
N SER A 67 0.86 -0.64 -17.26
CA SER A 67 -0.49 -1.17 -17.48
C SER A 67 -1.54 -0.18 -17.00
N GLU A 68 -2.68 -0.14 -17.69
CA GLU A 68 -3.86 0.64 -17.29
C GLU A 68 -4.31 0.38 -15.83
N ARG A 69 -4.01 -0.81 -15.29
CA ARG A 69 -4.43 -1.25 -13.95
C ARG A 69 -3.24 -1.52 -13.06
N TYR A 70 -3.34 -1.07 -11.82
CA TYR A 70 -2.39 -1.43 -10.77
C TYR A 70 -3.04 -2.30 -9.69
N GLU A 71 -2.21 -3.12 -9.05
CA GLU A 71 -2.52 -3.80 -7.80
C GLU A 71 -1.31 -3.67 -6.88
N ILE A 72 -1.50 -3.07 -5.71
CA ILE A 72 -0.48 -3.01 -4.66
C ILE A 72 -0.98 -3.76 -3.43
N ARG A 73 -0.05 -4.38 -2.70
CA ARG A 73 -0.34 -5.14 -1.48
C ARG A 73 0.38 -4.49 -0.33
N LEU A 74 -0.37 -4.21 0.73
CA LEU A 74 0.18 -3.65 1.97
C LEU A 74 0.32 -4.79 2.97
N ASP A 75 1.57 -5.05 3.35
CA ASP A 75 1.97 -6.18 4.20
C ASP A 75 2.11 -5.83 5.68
N ASP A 76 2.05 -4.55 6.01
CA ASP A 76 2.24 -4.05 7.37
C ASP A 76 0.98 -3.36 7.93
N GLN A 77 0.74 -3.55 9.23
CA GLN A 77 -0.34 -2.87 9.94
C GLN A 77 0.15 -1.51 10.40
N ARG A 78 -0.09 -0.49 9.58
CA ARG A 78 0.34 0.88 9.85
C ARG A 78 -0.83 1.71 10.42
N PRO A 79 -0.57 2.72 11.27
CA PRO A 79 -1.58 3.68 11.76
C PRO A 79 -2.35 4.41 10.66
N GLY A 80 -1.82 4.43 9.45
CA GLY A 80 -2.47 4.87 8.23
C GLY A 80 -1.49 4.81 7.07
N SER A 81 -2.04 4.76 5.87
CA SER A 81 -1.28 4.78 4.63
C SER A 81 -1.90 5.75 3.63
N GLN A 82 -1.08 6.17 2.67
CA GLN A 82 -1.47 6.91 1.48
C GLN A 82 -0.73 6.33 0.28
N ILE A 83 -1.24 6.58 -0.92
CA ILE A 83 -0.52 6.31 -2.16
C ILE A 83 -0.27 7.61 -2.89
N ARG A 84 0.89 7.71 -3.52
CA ARG A 84 1.25 8.79 -4.42
C ARG A 84 1.54 8.22 -5.80
N VAL A 85 0.91 8.80 -6.82
CA VAL A 85 1.09 8.42 -8.22
C VAL A 85 1.92 9.49 -8.90
N GLU A 86 3.01 9.08 -9.56
CA GLU A 86 3.88 9.96 -10.37
C GLU A 86 3.98 9.39 -11.79
N ALA A 87 3.76 10.22 -12.81
CA ALA A 87 3.87 9.86 -14.22
C ALA A 87 4.54 10.99 -15.01
N ASP A 88 5.30 10.66 -16.04
CA ASP A 88 6.06 11.65 -16.81
C ASP A 88 5.10 12.61 -17.53
N GLY A 89 5.30 13.92 -17.30
CA GLY A 89 4.42 14.96 -17.85
C GLY A 89 3.17 15.26 -17.01
N TYR A 90 2.91 14.51 -15.94
CA TYR A 90 1.76 14.70 -15.06
C TYR A 90 2.15 15.31 -13.71
N GLN A 91 1.22 16.05 -13.10
CA GLN A 91 1.37 16.42 -11.70
C GLN A 91 1.12 15.19 -10.81
N PRO A 92 1.92 15.00 -9.74
CA PRO A 92 1.70 13.90 -8.82
C PRO A 92 0.37 13.97 -8.09
N ALA A 93 -0.38 12.86 -8.05
CA ALA A 93 -1.62 12.73 -7.31
C ALA A 93 -1.38 11.98 -5.99
N VAL A 94 -2.12 12.32 -4.94
CA VAL A 94 -2.04 11.67 -3.62
C VAL A 94 -3.44 11.26 -3.18
N SER A 95 -3.59 10.03 -2.70
CA SER A 95 -4.87 9.54 -2.18
C SER A 95 -5.23 10.18 -0.85
N GLU A 96 -6.50 10.07 -0.46
CA GLU A 96 -6.87 10.19 0.95
C GLU A 96 -6.16 9.13 1.80
N ARG A 97 -6.08 9.39 3.11
CA ARG A 97 -5.53 8.45 4.09
C ARG A 97 -6.51 7.31 4.33
N PHE A 98 -6.01 6.09 4.37
CA PHE A 98 -6.76 4.86 4.65
C PHE A 98 -6.03 3.96 5.67
#